data_AF-A0A965RUV6-F1
#
_entry.id   AF-A0A965RUV6-F1
#
_cell.length_a   1.000
_cell.length_b   1.000
_cell.length_c   1.000
_cell.angle_alpha   90.00
_cell.angle_beta   90.00
_cell.angle_gamma   90.00
#
_symmetry.space_group_name_H-M   'P 1'
#
loop_
_entity.id
_entity.type
_entity.pdbx_description
1 polymer ?
#
loop_
_entity_poly.entity_id
_entity_poly.type
_entity_poly.pdbx_seq_one_letter_code
_entity_poly.pdbx_strand_id
1 'polypeptide(L)'
;MSLIAINILFYYSLQTTMNLVSDKNRQMPGSYVWFNLIPIFGFFWPLIFNASLAKSIENDLKDKGSDEKVNLYPGTIVYPISFLFLTNLTYSSYTTFSSTLNYGTLYLSALFLFSSLYFWLVFWRQIIRFKKIIQGRQVISTPESRYSIVLVAVILAVLFLGGYLYKEYVLDAQQNMDSYDSRSTLFKSNVSDISQQKLADENQTSDLSEQSSNEFKGTKLFKLMDKIKADFNGDGFLDQAFFKKENGTSGIIIKHSNTNEVVRIGFGRSFSSWPDFDCNWVDNWGLIQDNKTYEITFTEDGDILGSRDVRLQNPSIVLGADGAGGGVIAFLNGKYVWINQSC
;
A
#
# COMPACT_ATOMS: atom_id res chain seq x y z
N MET A 1 -20.72 13.36 -1.32
CA MET A 1 -21.21 13.59 0.06
C MET A 1 -20.19 12.99 1.02
N SER A 2 -19.63 13.75 1.95
CA SER A 2 -18.59 13.24 2.86
C SER A 2 -19.14 12.26 3.89
N LEU A 3 -18.31 11.34 4.41
CA LEU A 3 -18.68 10.40 5.48
C LEU A 3 -19.21 11.14 6.73
N ILE A 4 -18.70 12.35 6.97
CA ILE A 4 -19.14 13.24 8.04
C ILE A 4 -20.61 13.65 7.83
N ALA A 5 -20.99 14.05 6.61
CA ALA A 5 -22.36 14.44 6.31
C ALA A 5 -23.35 13.28 6.53
N ILE A 6 -22.96 12.06 6.17
CA ILE A 6 -23.80 10.87 6.40
C ILE A 6 -23.97 10.59 7.90
N ASN A 7 -22.90 10.70 8.69
CA ASN A 7 -22.98 10.57 10.15
C ASN A 7 -23.87 11.64 10.80
N ILE A 8 -23.79 12.89 10.33
CA ILE A 8 -24.66 13.98 10.79
C ILE A 8 -26.13 13.66 10.50
N LEU A 9 -26.45 13.15 9.31
CA LEU A 9 -27.82 12.73 8.95
C LEU A 9 -28.33 11.58 9.83
N PHE A 10 -27.44 10.64 10.19
CA PHE A 10 -27.76 9.56 11.11
C PHE A 10 -28.07 10.08 12.52
N TYR A 11 -27.20 10.91 13.10
CA TYR A 11 -27.45 11.50 14.43
C TYR A 11 -28.67 12.40 14.45
N TYR A 12 -28.90 13.18 13.39
CA TYR A 12 -30.12 13.95 13.23
C TYR A 12 -31.38 13.07 13.21
N SER A 13 -31.30 11.89 12.57
CA SER A 13 -32.40 10.92 12.57
C SER A 13 -32.69 10.36 13.95
N LEU A 14 -31.65 10.06 14.73
CA LEU A 14 -31.77 9.63 16.14
C LEU A 14 -32.38 10.73 17.02
N GLN A 15 -31.85 11.96 16.95
CA GLN A 15 -32.37 13.12 17.69
C GLN A 15 -33.86 13.33 17.38
N THR A 16 -34.22 13.35 16.10
CA THR A 16 -35.61 13.60 15.70
C THR A 16 -36.52 12.50 16.21
N THR A 17 -36.10 11.24 16.15
CA THR A 17 -36.89 10.11 16.67
C THR A 17 -37.08 10.23 18.18
N MET A 18 -36.03 10.54 18.94
CA MET A 18 -36.12 10.74 20.39
C MET A 18 -37.05 11.91 20.76
N ASN A 19 -36.98 13.01 20.01
CA ASN A 19 -37.83 14.19 20.25
C ASN A 19 -39.30 13.96 19.86
N LEU A 20 -39.60 12.94 19.07
CA LEU A 20 -40.98 12.56 18.75
C LEU A 20 -41.63 11.68 19.83
N VAL A 21 -40.83 11.04 20.68
CA VAL A 21 -41.34 10.32 21.86
C VAL A 21 -41.95 11.34 22.83
N SER A 22 -43.10 11.01 23.41
CA SER A 22 -43.76 11.85 24.41
C SER A 22 -42.85 12.14 25.61
N ASP A 23 -42.93 13.35 26.16
CA ASP A 23 -42.03 13.79 27.24
C ASP A 23 -42.07 12.88 28.47
N LYS A 24 -43.25 12.29 28.79
CA LYS A 24 -43.41 11.32 29.88
C LYS A 24 -42.65 10.00 29.68
N ASN A 25 -42.42 9.59 28.43
CA ASN A 25 -41.79 8.32 28.08
C ASN A 25 -40.31 8.48 27.69
N ARG A 26 -39.89 9.71 27.40
CA ARG A 26 -38.53 10.04 26.97
C ARG A 26 -37.55 9.88 28.14
N GLN A 27 -36.59 8.98 28.00
CA GLN A 27 -35.56 8.71 29.02
C GLN A 27 -34.46 9.79 29.06
N MET A 28 -34.24 10.52 27.96
CA MET A 28 -33.26 11.61 27.89
C MET A 28 -33.54 12.57 26.72
N PRO A 29 -33.06 13.83 26.77
CA PRO A 29 -33.20 14.76 25.65
C PRO A 29 -32.57 14.23 24.35
N GLY A 30 -33.25 14.42 23.21
CA GLY A 30 -32.72 13.97 21.92
C GLY A 30 -31.43 14.68 21.49
N SER A 31 -31.18 15.90 21.99
CA SER A 31 -29.93 16.63 21.75
C SER A 31 -28.70 15.92 22.31
N TYR A 32 -28.86 15.01 23.26
CA TYR A 32 -27.73 14.30 23.84
C TYR A 32 -27.07 13.33 22.85
N VAL A 33 -27.67 13.05 21.69
CA VAL A 33 -27.03 12.24 20.65
C VAL A 33 -25.71 12.85 20.16
N TRP A 34 -25.57 14.19 20.23
CA TRP A 34 -24.41 14.91 19.71
C TRP A 34 -23.13 14.65 20.51
N PHE A 35 -23.23 14.12 21.74
CA PHE A 35 -22.05 13.67 22.48
C PHE A 35 -21.32 12.53 21.78
N ASN A 36 -21.96 11.78 20.86
CA ASN A 36 -21.27 10.80 20.02
C ASN A 36 -20.17 11.40 19.13
N LEU A 37 -20.21 12.72 18.85
CA LEU A 37 -19.15 13.40 18.08
C LEU A 37 -17.90 13.72 18.91
N ILE A 38 -18.00 13.66 20.24
CA ILE A 38 -16.87 13.92 21.12
C ILE A 38 -16.10 12.60 21.27
N PRO A 39 -14.80 12.54 20.94
CA PRO A 39 -14.04 11.29 20.88
C PRO A 39 -14.15 10.42 22.13
N ILE A 40 -14.07 11.02 23.32
CA ILE A 40 -14.15 10.27 24.60
C ILE A 40 -15.51 9.62 24.82
N PHE A 41 -16.58 10.26 24.35
CA PHE A 41 -17.95 9.75 24.47
C PHE A 41 -18.29 8.73 23.38
N GLY A 42 -17.62 8.79 22.21
CA GLY A 42 -17.83 7.85 21.11
C GLY A 42 -17.66 6.36 21.47
N PHE A 43 -16.99 6.06 22.59
CA PHE A 43 -16.76 4.68 23.06
C PHE A 43 -17.97 4.05 23.78
N PHE A 44 -18.63 4.78 24.68
CA PHE A 44 -19.68 4.24 25.55
C PHE A 44 -21.03 4.94 25.38
N TRP A 45 -21.03 6.19 24.91
CA TRP A 45 -22.25 6.96 24.73
C TRP A 45 -23.24 6.36 23.74
N PRO A 46 -22.81 5.75 22.60
CA PRO A 46 -23.74 5.07 21.71
C PRO A 46 -24.54 3.97 22.40
N LEU A 47 -23.92 3.22 23.33
CA LEU A 47 -24.59 2.16 24.10
C LEU A 47 -25.69 2.76 24.99
N ILE A 48 -25.35 3.79 25.75
CA ILE A 48 -26.27 4.47 26.68
C ILE A 48 -27.43 5.10 25.90
N PHE A 49 -27.12 5.93 24.89
CA PHE A 49 -28.13 6.64 24.12
C PHE A 49 -29.05 5.67 23.37
N ASN A 50 -28.51 4.65 22.71
CA ASN A 50 -29.33 3.70 21.94
C ASN A 50 -30.20 2.82 22.86
N ALA A 51 -29.73 2.47 24.06
CA ALA A 51 -30.53 1.76 25.05
C ALA A 51 -31.70 2.64 25.55
N SER A 52 -31.42 3.90 25.89
CA SER A 52 -32.44 4.86 26.30
C SER A 52 -33.42 5.18 25.19
N LEU A 53 -32.97 5.27 23.93
CA LEU A 53 -33.84 5.45 22.78
C LEU A 53 -34.78 4.24 22.60
N ALA A 54 -34.25 3.02 22.66
CA ALA A 54 -35.06 1.80 22.58
C ALA A 54 -36.13 1.75 23.68
N LYS A 55 -35.75 2.07 24.92
CA LYS A 55 -36.70 2.11 26.04
C LYS A 55 -37.75 3.21 25.89
N SER A 56 -37.35 4.39 25.42
CA SER A 56 -38.25 5.52 25.18
C SER A 56 -39.29 5.17 24.11
N ILE A 57 -38.87 4.55 23.00
CA ILE A 57 -39.77 4.08 21.94
C ILE A 57 -40.70 2.99 22.47
N GLU A 58 -40.18 2.02 23.23
CA GLU A 58 -40.99 0.93 23.79
C GLU A 58 -42.10 1.46 24.71
N ASN A 59 -41.77 2.37 25.62
CA ASN A 59 -42.75 2.96 26.54
C ASN A 59 -43.79 3.80 25.78
N ASP A 60 -43.37 4.58 24.77
CA ASP A 60 -44.30 5.39 23.97
C ASP A 60 -45.27 4.54 23.14
N LEU A 61 -44.80 3.40 22.62
CA LEU A 61 -45.66 2.46 21.89
C LEU A 61 -46.65 1.76 22.82
N LYS A 62 -46.21 1.33 24.02
CA LYS A 62 -47.11 0.74 25.03
C LYS A 62 -48.20 1.72 25.47
N ASP A 63 -47.84 2.97 25.72
CA ASP A 63 -48.78 4.03 26.07
C ASP A 63 -49.80 4.33 24.97
N LYS A 64 -49.44 4.06 23.71
CA LYS A 64 -50.32 4.16 22.54
C LYS A 64 -51.10 2.87 22.27
N GLY A 65 -50.98 1.84 23.12
CA GLY A 65 -51.63 0.54 22.94
C GLY A 65 -51.09 -0.28 21.78
N SER A 66 -49.83 -0.06 21.36
CA SER A 66 -49.18 -0.82 20.30
C SER A 66 -48.40 -2.00 20.85
N ASP A 67 -48.66 -3.20 20.32
CA ASP A 67 -47.93 -4.43 20.64
C ASP A 67 -46.64 -4.64 19.80
N GLU A 68 -46.21 -3.62 19.04
CA GLU A 68 -45.03 -3.71 18.20
C GLU A 68 -43.76 -3.92 19.07
N LYS A 69 -43.06 -5.03 18.84
CA LYS A 69 -41.82 -5.32 19.56
C LYS A 69 -40.68 -4.42 19.08
N VAL A 70 -40.13 -3.62 19.99
CA VAL A 70 -38.95 -2.79 19.73
C VAL A 70 -37.68 -3.64 19.80
N ASN A 71 -37.21 -4.13 18.64
CA ASN A 71 -35.91 -4.80 18.54
C ASN A 71 -34.88 -3.89 17.86
N LEU A 72 -34.15 -3.13 18.69
CA LEU A 72 -33.02 -2.28 18.28
C LEU A 72 -31.66 -2.89 18.63
N TYR A 73 -31.61 -4.18 18.98
CA TYR A 73 -30.38 -4.89 19.36
C TYR A 73 -29.19 -4.68 18.40
N PRO A 74 -29.38 -4.68 17.07
CA PRO A 74 -28.30 -4.38 16.12
C PRO A 74 -27.58 -3.05 16.37
N GLY A 75 -28.31 -2.01 16.76
CA GLY A 75 -27.74 -0.69 17.01
C GLY A 75 -27.34 -0.44 18.47
N THR A 76 -28.05 -1.06 19.41
CA THR A 76 -27.78 -0.84 20.83
C THR A 76 -26.53 -1.56 21.29
N ILE A 77 -26.23 -2.74 20.75
CA ILE A 77 -25.13 -3.59 21.23
C ILE A 77 -24.15 -3.92 20.10
N VAL A 78 -24.65 -4.44 18.97
CA VAL A 78 -23.77 -5.04 17.95
C VAL A 78 -22.90 -3.98 17.26
N TYR A 79 -23.50 -2.93 16.71
CA TYR A 79 -22.77 -1.86 16.01
C TYR A 79 -21.69 -1.19 16.88
N PRO A 80 -21.97 -0.73 18.11
CA PRO A 80 -20.96 -0.10 18.96
C PRO A 80 -19.82 -1.05 19.31
N ILE A 81 -20.12 -2.31 19.62
CA ILE A 81 -19.09 -3.31 19.91
C ILE A 81 -18.21 -3.57 18.67
N SER A 82 -18.81 -3.76 17.50
CA SER A 82 -18.02 -3.93 16.26
C SER A 82 -17.13 -2.72 15.97
N PHE A 83 -17.60 -1.51 16.26
CA PHE A 83 -16.80 -0.29 16.12
C PHE A 83 -15.64 -0.22 17.13
N LEU A 84 -15.85 -0.66 18.37
CA LEU A 84 -14.79 -0.77 19.38
C LEU A 84 -13.70 -1.77 18.96
N PHE A 85 -14.07 -2.91 18.39
CA PHE A 85 -13.09 -3.87 17.86
C PHE A 85 -12.31 -3.30 16.68
N LEU A 86 -12.98 -2.60 15.76
CA LEU A 86 -12.33 -1.97 14.62
C LEU A 86 -11.28 -0.93 15.06
N THR A 87 -11.62 -0.08 16.02
CA THR A 87 -10.70 0.96 16.52
C THR A 87 -9.50 0.36 17.24
N ASN A 88 -9.69 -0.69 18.05
CA ASN A 88 -8.60 -1.41 18.71
C ASN A 88 -7.69 -2.15 17.71
N LEU A 89 -8.26 -2.81 16.70
CA LEU A 89 -7.47 -3.47 15.64
C LEU A 89 -6.65 -2.48 14.84
N THR A 90 -7.22 -1.32 14.51
CA THR A 90 -6.53 -0.25 13.79
C THR A 90 -5.41 0.34 14.65
N TYR A 91 -5.66 0.59 15.93
CA TYR A 91 -4.65 1.07 16.87
C TYR A 91 -3.51 0.07 17.04
N SER A 92 -3.81 -1.21 17.24
CA SER A 92 -2.80 -2.28 17.34
C SER A 92 -1.95 -2.40 16.07
N SER A 93 -2.57 -2.24 14.89
CA SER A 93 -1.87 -2.22 13.61
C SER A 93 -0.93 -1.02 13.49
N TYR A 94 -1.33 0.14 14.02
CA TYR A 94 -0.51 1.35 14.04
C TYR A 94 0.70 1.21 14.98
N THR A 95 0.52 0.63 16.16
CA THR A 95 1.62 0.47 17.14
C THR A 95 2.60 -0.64 16.75
N THR A 96 2.15 -1.63 15.99
CA THR A 96 2.97 -2.79 15.55
C THR A 96 3.61 -2.54 14.17
N PHE A 97 3.78 -1.28 13.77
CA PHE A 97 4.40 -0.87 12.51
C PHE A 97 5.92 -1.12 12.48
N SER A 98 6.37 -2.31 12.90
CA SER A 98 7.70 -2.84 12.63
C SER A 98 7.61 -3.76 11.41
N SER A 99 7.81 -3.18 10.22
CA SER A 99 8.16 -3.81 8.92
C SER A 99 7.36 -5.00 8.35
N THR A 100 6.51 -5.71 9.08
CA THR A 100 5.70 -6.82 8.55
C THR A 100 4.22 -6.52 8.72
N LEU A 101 3.59 -6.02 7.65
CA LEU A 101 2.14 -5.92 7.55
C LEU A 101 1.53 -7.32 7.71
N ASN A 102 0.90 -7.57 8.85
CA ASN A 102 0.17 -8.81 9.06
C ASN A 102 -1.14 -8.75 8.26
N TYR A 103 -1.14 -9.38 7.08
CA TYR A 103 -2.32 -9.49 6.21
C TYR A 103 -3.55 -10.04 6.95
N GLY A 104 -3.37 -10.95 7.91
CA GLY A 104 -4.46 -11.46 8.74
C GLY A 104 -5.17 -10.36 9.53
N THR A 105 -4.43 -9.40 10.10
CA THR A 105 -4.99 -8.25 10.81
C THR A 105 -5.74 -7.32 9.87
N LEU A 106 -5.25 -7.10 8.65
CA LEU A 106 -5.96 -6.33 7.62
C LEU A 106 -7.30 -6.98 7.25
N TYR A 107 -7.33 -8.28 6.97
CA TYR A 107 -8.57 -8.98 6.65
C TYR A 107 -9.57 -8.94 7.80
N LEU A 108 -9.10 -9.17 9.03
CA LEU A 108 -9.95 -9.11 10.20
C LEU A 108 -10.54 -7.71 10.40
N SER A 109 -9.72 -6.66 10.23
CA SER A 109 -10.17 -5.27 10.31
C SER A 109 -11.22 -4.95 9.23
N ALA A 110 -11.05 -5.44 8.01
CA ALA A 110 -12.03 -5.28 6.93
C ALA A 110 -13.36 -5.95 7.29
N LEU A 111 -13.33 -7.18 7.82
CA LEU A 111 -14.54 -7.88 8.25
C LEU A 111 -15.30 -7.10 9.33
N PHE A 112 -14.59 -6.57 10.33
CA PHE A 112 -15.21 -5.73 11.36
C PHE A 112 -15.77 -4.42 10.81
N LEU A 113 -15.08 -3.79 9.85
CA LEU A 113 -15.55 -2.58 9.18
C LEU A 113 -16.88 -2.83 8.45
N PHE A 114 -16.94 -3.86 7.61
CA PHE A 114 -18.14 -4.18 6.83
C PHE A 114 -19.29 -4.65 7.73
N SER A 115 -19.00 -5.46 8.75
CA SER A 115 -19.98 -5.89 9.75
C SER A 115 -20.56 -4.68 10.51
N SER A 116 -19.70 -3.79 11.00
CA SER A 116 -20.12 -2.56 11.69
C SER A 116 -20.99 -1.69 10.79
N LEU A 117 -20.58 -1.46 9.54
CA LEU A 117 -21.35 -0.68 8.56
C LEU A 117 -22.72 -1.31 8.30
N TYR A 118 -22.79 -2.63 8.15
CA TYR A 118 -24.06 -3.32 7.94
C TYR A 118 -25.02 -3.14 9.11
N PHE A 119 -24.58 -3.43 10.35
CA PHE A 119 -25.43 -3.29 11.52
C PHE A 119 -25.85 -1.84 11.77
N TRP A 120 -24.97 -0.89 11.45
CA TRP A 120 -25.29 0.54 11.48
C TRP A 120 -26.41 0.91 10.50
N LEU A 121 -26.36 0.43 9.26
CA LEU A 121 -27.43 0.66 8.26
C LEU A 121 -28.75 0.02 8.66
N VAL A 122 -28.71 -1.22 9.16
CA VAL A 122 -29.91 -1.93 9.66
C VAL A 122 -30.54 -1.14 10.80
N PHE A 123 -29.72 -0.68 11.75
CA PHE A 123 -30.19 0.14 12.86
C PHE A 123 -30.80 1.46 12.39
N TRP A 124 -30.12 2.19 11.51
CA TRP A 124 -30.64 3.46 11.00
C TRP A 124 -32.02 3.29 10.32
N ARG A 125 -32.17 2.22 9.52
CA ARG A 125 -33.45 1.87 8.91
C ARG A 125 -34.53 1.58 9.96
N GLN A 126 -34.21 0.85 11.03
CA GLN A 126 -35.16 0.58 12.12
C GLN A 126 -35.60 1.89 12.81
N ILE A 127 -34.68 2.83 13.04
CA ILE A 127 -35.00 4.14 13.59
C ILE A 127 -35.95 4.92 12.69
N ILE A 128 -35.72 4.95 11.39
CA ILE A 128 -36.61 5.59 10.41
C ILE A 128 -38.01 4.93 10.44
N ARG A 129 -38.08 3.61 10.61
CA ARG A 129 -39.35 2.88 10.75
C ARG A 129 -40.09 3.31 12.02
N PHE A 130 -39.45 3.26 13.18
CA PHE A 130 -40.10 3.65 14.45
C PHE A 130 -40.49 5.12 14.46
N LYS A 131 -39.70 6.01 13.85
CA LYS A 131 -40.07 7.41 13.62
C LYS A 131 -41.42 7.54 12.91
N LYS A 132 -41.65 6.77 11.85
CA LYS A 132 -42.94 6.78 11.11
C LYS A 132 -44.09 6.27 11.97
N ILE A 133 -43.87 5.20 12.74
CA ILE A 133 -44.89 4.62 13.64
C ILE A 133 -45.29 5.63 14.73
N ILE A 134 -44.31 6.28 15.37
CA ILE A 134 -44.57 7.28 16.43
C ILE A 134 -45.37 8.47 15.89
N GLN A 135 -45.13 8.86 14.63
CA GLN A 135 -45.88 9.89 13.91
C GLN A 135 -47.29 9.46 13.47
N GLY A 136 -47.73 8.24 13.77
CA GLY A 136 -49.02 7.71 13.35
C GLY A 136 -49.11 7.39 11.85
N ARG A 137 -47.98 7.31 11.15
CA ARG A 137 -47.97 6.94 9.72
C ARG A 137 -48.00 5.43 9.57
N GLN A 138 -48.92 4.94 8.73
CA GLN A 138 -48.98 3.53 8.31
C GLN A 138 -47.63 3.12 7.69
N VAL A 139 -47.03 2.05 8.21
CA VAL A 139 -45.79 1.49 7.67
C VAL A 139 -46.14 0.26 6.86
N ILE A 140 -46.04 0.37 5.53
CA ILE A 140 -46.14 -0.80 4.64
C ILE A 140 -44.94 -1.70 4.93
N SER A 141 -45.20 -2.93 5.37
CA SER A 141 -44.18 -3.94 5.64
C SER A 141 -43.57 -4.43 4.31
N THR A 142 -42.52 -3.77 3.87
CA THR A 142 -41.74 -4.25 2.72
C THR A 142 -40.89 -5.46 3.14
N PRO A 143 -40.89 -6.59 2.38
CA PRO A 143 -40.16 -7.83 2.70
C PRO A 143 -38.63 -7.75 2.60
N GLU A 144 -38.08 -6.54 2.69
CA GLU A 144 -36.72 -6.21 2.26
C GLU A 144 -35.60 -6.68 3.19
N SER A 145 -35.91 -7.18 4.39
CA SER A 145 -34.89 -7.72 5.29
C SER A 145 -34.09 -8.86 4.65
N ARG A 146 -34.71 -9.60 3.73
CA ARG A 146 -34.07 -10.70 2.99
C ARG A 146 -32.98 -10.22 2.03
N TYR A 147 -33.17 -9.10 1.33
CA TYR A 147 -32.19 -8.60 0.37
C TYR A 147 -30.93 -8.04 1.03
N SER A 148 -31.09 -7.39 2.19
CA SER A 148 -29.95 -6.90 2.99
C SER A 148 -29.05 -8.04 3.48
N ILE A 149 -29.62 -9.18 3.87
CA ILE A 149 -28.85 -10.36 4.32
C ILE A 149 -28.10 -10.98 3.14
N VAL A 150 -28.78 -11.16 1.99
CA VAL A 150 -28.16 -11.73 0.78
C VAL A 150 -27.03 -10.84 0.27
N LEU A 151 -27.21 -9.52 0.25
CA LEU A 151 -26.19 -8.59 -0.22
C LEU A 151 -24.93 -8.64 0.65
N VAL A 152 -25.07 -8.69 1.98
CA VAL A 152 -23.93 -8.84 2.89
C VAL A 152 -23.23 -10.17 2.69
N ALA A 153 -23.98 -11.26 2.56
CA ALA A 153 -23.40 -12.57 2.31
C ALA A 153 -22.58 -12.60 1.01
N VAL A 154 -23.07 -11.94 -0.04
CA VAL A 154 -22.35 -11.79 -1.31
C VAL A 154 -21.07 -10.94 -1.13
N ILE A 155 -21.14 -9.80 -0.44
CA ILE A 155 -19.96 -8.96 -0.19
C ILE A 155 -18.90 -9.72 0.61
N LEU A 156 -19.31 -10.44 1.66
CA LEU A 156 -18.41 -11.25 2.47
C LEU A 156 -17.77 -12.38 1.64
N ALA A 157 -18.55 -13.05 0.78
CA ALA A 157 -18.05 -14.10 -0.10
C ALA A 157 -17.02 -13.54 -1.12
N VAL A 158 -17.28 -12.39 -1.71
CA VAL A 158 -16.36 -11.73 -2.65
C VAL A 158 -15.06 -11.32 -1.96
N LEU A 159 -15.14 -10.74 -0.75
CA LEU A 159 -13.96 -10.36 0.03
C LEU A 159 -13.14 -11.57 0.45
N PHE A 160 -13.81 -12.66 0.86
CA PHE A 160 -13.15 -13.90 1.22
C PHE A 160 -12.44 -14.54 0.01
N LEU A 161 -13.12 -14.62 -1.14
CA LEU A 161 -12.56 -15.15 -2.37
C LEU A 161 -11.40 -14.30 -2.89
N GLY A 162 -11.55 -12.96 -2.89
CA GLY A 162 -10.49 -12.03 -3.28
C GLY A 162 -9.27 -12.13 -2.36
N GLY A 163 -9.48 -12.27 -1.05
CA GLY A 163 -8.39 -12.45 -0.10
C GLY A 163 -7.67 -13.79 -0.25
N TYR A 164 -8.41 -14.86 -0.56
CA TYR A 164 -7.86 -16.18 -0.87
C TYR A 164 -6.98 -16.14 -2.13
N LEU A 165 -7.51 -15.60 -3.23
CA LEU A 165 -6.78 -15.48 -4.50
C LEU A 165 -5.52 -14.61 -4.35
N TYR A 166 -5.62 -13.51 -3.59
CA TYR A 166 -4.47 -12.65 -3.33
C TYR A 166 -3.37 -13.36 -2.51
N LYS A 167 -3.76 -14.19 -1.53
CA LYS A 167 -2.81 -14.96 -0.73
C LYS A 167 -2.05 -15.98 -1.59
N GLU A 168 -2.73 -16.71 -2.48
CA GLU A 168 -2.06 -17.64 -3.40
C GLU A 168 -1.09 -16.89 -4.32
N TYR A 169 -1.51 -15.77 -4.90
CA TYR A 169 -0.64 -14.93 -5.73
C TYR A 169 0.64 -14.48 -5.01
N VAL A 170 0.53 -14.07 -3.74
CA VAL A 170 1.70 -13.66 -2.94
C VAL A 170 2.59 -14.85 -2.59
N LEU A 171 2.03 -16.02 -2.28
CA LEU A 171 2.82 -17.22 -1.98
C LEU A 171 3.60 -17.71 -3.20
N ASP A 172 2.99 -17.68 -4.39
CA ASP A 172 3.67 -18.01 -5.64
C ASP A 172 4.80 -17.01 -5.94
N ALA A 173 4.56 -15.71 -5.72
CA ALA A 173 5.60 -14.69 -5.86
C ALA A 173 6.78 -14.92 -4.89
N GLN A 174 6.48 -15.31 -3.64
CA GLN A 174 7.50 -15.59 -2.62
C GLN A 174 8.34 -16.83 -2.97
N GLN A 175 7.72 -17.93 -3.42
CA GLN A 175 8.44 -19.15 -3.82
C GLN A 175 9.33 -18.91 -5.03
N ASN A 176 8.89 -18.06 -5.97
CA ASN A 176 9.72 -17.66 -7.11
C ASN A 176 10.94 -16.84 -6.68
N MET A 177 10.82 -15.99 -5.66
CA MET A 177 11.96 -15.26 -5.07
C MET A 177 12.94 -16.19 -4.34
N ASP A 178 12.47 -17.13 -3.51
CA ASP A 178 13.34 -18.05 -2.76
C ASP A 178 14.12 -18.99 -3.71
N SER A 179 13.50 -19.37 -4.82
CA SER A 179 14.13 -20.13 -5.92
C SER A 179 15.25 -19.32 -6.60
N TYR A 180 15.04 -18.01 -6.79
CA TYR A 180 16.04 -17.12 -7.38
C TYR A 180 17.24 -16.92 -6.45
N ASP A 181 17.00 -16.70 -5.15
CA ASP A 181 18.08 -16.51 -4.16
C ASP A 181 18.92 -17.80 -3.97
N SER A 182 18.25 -18.95 -3.98
CA SER A 182 18.93 -20.27 -3.95
C SER A 182 19.81 -20.51 -5.18
N ARG A 183 19.39 -20.06 -6.37
CA ARG A 183 20.24 -20.10 -7.58
C ARG A 183 21.39 -19.09 -7.52
N SER A 184 21.16 -17.91 -6.95
CA SER A 184 22.19 -16.87 -6.80
C SER A 184 23.34 -17.32 -5.88
N THR A 185 22.99 -17.99 -4.77
CA THR A 185 23.95 -18.52 -3.80
C THR A 185 24.73 -19.71 -4.37
N LEU A 186 24.07 -20.60 -5.13
CA LEU A 186 24.73 -21.71 -5.83
C LEU A 186 25.70 -21.20 -6.92
N PHE A 187 25.34 -20.15 -7.64
CA PHE A 187 26.21 -19.51 -8.62
C PHE A 187 27.44 -18.87 -7.96
N LYS A 188 27.26 -18.15 -6.83
CA LYS A 188 28.39 -17.58 -6.07
C LYS A 188 29.35 -18.64 -5.52
N SER A 189 28.84 -19.77 -5.03
CA SER A 189 29.64 -20.92 -4.59
C SER A 189 30.50 -21.48 -5.72
N ASN A 190 29.90 -21.71 -6.89
CA ASN A 190 30.61 -22.26 -8.05
C ASN A 190 31.66 -21.27 -8.58
N VAL A 191 31.38 -19.96 -8.56
CA VAL A 191 32.35 -18.92 -8.95
C VAL A 191 33.50 -18.85 -7.95
N SER A 192 33.25 -18.99 -6.65
CA SER A 192 34.33 -19.02 -5.65
C SER A 192 35.24 -20.25 -5.82
N ASP A 193 34.68 -21.42 -6.13
CA ASP A 193 35.47 -22.63 -6.37
C ASP A 193 36.31 -22.53 -7.66
N ILE A 194 35.75 -21.93 -8.72
CA ILE A 194 36.48 -21.65 -9.97
C ILE A 194 37.62 -20.63 -9.72
N SER A 195 37.40 -19.62 -8.87
CA SER A 195 38.44 -18.63 -8.54
C SER A 195 39.56 -19.20 -7.68
N GLN A 196 39.28 -20.17 -6.80
CA GLN A 196 40.33 -20.89 -6.05
C GLN A 196 41.12 -21.87 -6.92
N GLN A 197 40.48 -22.47 -7.93
CA GLN A 197 41.17 -23.34 -8.89
C GLN A 197 42.09 -22.57 -9.84
N LYS A 198 41.80 -21.27 -10.09
CA LYS A 198 42.67 -20.37 -10.87
C LYS A 198 43.82 -19.77 -10.06
N LEU A 199 43.71 -19.72 -8.73
CA LEU A 199 44.75 -19.21 -7.81
C LEU A 199 45.88 -20.22 -7.51
N ALA A 200 45.80 -21.45 -8.02
CA ALA A 200 46.87 -22.43 -7.92
C ALA A 200 47.92 -22.34 -9.06
N ASP A 201 47.65 -21.56 -10.13
CA ASP A 201 48.49 -21.55 -11.34
C ASP A 201 49.07 -20.18 -11.76
N GLU A 202 48.81 -19.08 -11.05
CA GLU A 202 49.38 -17.77 -11.41
C GLU A 202 50.12 -17.13 -10.24
N ASN A 203 51.37 -17.52 -10.08
CA ASN A 203 52.36 -16.79 -9.31
C ASN A 203 53.27 -16.04 -10.29
N GLN A 204 52.73 -15.03 -10.98
CA GLN A 204 53.54 -14.07 -11.73
C GLN A 204 52.81 -12.72 -11.93
N THR A 205 53.38 -11.72 -11.26
CA THR A 205 53.56 -10.34 -11.73
C THR A 205 52.38 -9.36 -11.64
N SER A 206 52.68 -8.31 -10.88
CA SER A 206 52.13 -6.96 -10.92
C SER A 206 51.90 -6.43 -12.35
N ASP A 207 50.67 -5.98 -12.63
CA ASP A 207 50.30 -4.80 -13.45
C ASP A 207 48.83 -4.88 -13.94
N LEU A 208 47.88 -5.05 -13.01
CA LEU A 208 46.44 -5.18 -13.32
C LEU A 208 45.62 -3.94 -12.92
N SER A 209 46.15 -2.74 -13.15
CA SER A 209 45.37 -1.48 -12.98
C SER A 209 45.22 -0.63 -14.23
N GLU A 210 45.69 -1.11 -15.40
CA GLU A 210 45.75 -0.27 -16.62
C GLU A 210 45.01 -0.85 -17.84
N GLN A 211 44.37 -2.02 -17.73
CA GLN A 211 43.72 -2.67 -18.90
C GLN A 211 42.18 -2.62 -18.92
N SER A 212 41.51 -2.22 -17.83
CA SER A 212 40.04 -2.06 -17.77
C SER A 212 39.54 -0.63 -17.99
N SER A 213 40.43 0.34 -18.26
CA SER A 213 40.14 1.77 -18.21
C SER A 213 39.94 2.46 -19.57
N ASN A 214 39.98 1.73 -20.68
CA ASN A 214 39.96 2.34 -22.02
C ASN A 214 38.57 2.64 -22.59
N GLU A 215 37.50 2.10 -22.02
CA GLU A 215 36.16 2.21 -22.64
C GLU A 215 35.37 3.46 -22.19
N PHE A 216 35.80 4.11 -21.11
CA PHE A 216 35.11 5.27 -20.56
C PHE A 216 36.06 6.43 -20.27
N LYS A 217 36.64 7.03 -21.32
CA LYS A 217 37.61 8.14 -21.19
C LYS A 217 37.08 9.37 -20.43
N GLY A 218 35.76 9.53 -20.29
CA GLY A 218 35.11 10.61 -19.54
C GLY A 218 34.38 10.20 -18.25
N THR A 219 34.55 8.96 -17.76
CA THR A 219 33.86 8.50 -16.55
C THR A 219 34.68 8.74 -15.29
N LYS A 220 34.04 9.36 -14.29
CA LYS A 220 34.56 9.42 -12.93
C LYS A 220 33.92 8.32 -12.08
N LEU A 221 34.71 7.33 -11.66
CA LEU A 221 34.26 6.25 -10.78
C LEU A 221 34.17 6.70 -9.32
N PHE A 222 33.24 6.09 -8.58
CA PHE A 222 32.98 6.35 -7.17
C PHE A 222 32.86 5.03 -6.40
N LYS A 223 33.10 5.05 -5.09
CA LYS A 223 32.76 3.90 -4.24
C LYS A 223 31.24 3.81 -4.13
N LEU A 224 30.67 2.61 -3.98
CA LEU A 224 29.21 2.43 -3.86
C LEU A 224 28.59 3.25 -2.72
N MET A 225 29.33 3.52 -1.64
CA MET A 225 28.83 4.32 -0.51
C MET A 225 28.95 5.84 -0.71
N ASP A 226 29.61 6.28 -1.78
CA ASP A 226 29.76 7.70 -2.07
C ASP A 226 28.43 8.29 -2.56
N LYS A 227 28.38 9.63 -2.58
CA LYS A 227 27.27 10.38 -3.17
C LYS A 227 27.73 11.04 -4.45
N ILE A 228 27.01 10.81 -5.54
CA ILE A 228 27.24 11.51 -6.81
C ILE A 228 26.34 12.74 -6.87
N LYS A 229 26.89 13.88 -7.28
CA LYS A 229 26.14 15.12 -7.52
C LYS A 229 26.33 15.57 -8.96
N ALA A 230 25.24 15.75 -9.68
CA ALA A 230 25.20 16.27 -11.04
C ALA A 230 23.78 16.75 -11.34
N ASP A 231 23.60 17.52 -12.41
CA ASP A 231 22.27 17.85 -12.94
C ASP A 231 21.79 16.68 -13.81
N PHE A 232 21.08 15.72 -13.23
CA PHE A 232 20.71 14.50 -13.96
C PHE A 232 19.48 14.71 -14.85
N ASN A 233 18.55 15.57 -14.45
CA ASN A 233 17.32 15.83 -15.18
C ASN A 233 17.41 17.01 -16.17
N GLY A 234 18.49 17.80 -16.12
CA GLY A 234 18.75 18.93 -17.01
C GLY A 234 18.04 20.22 -16.60
N ASP A 235 17.64 20.35 -15.34
CA ASP A 235 16.92 21.52 -14.83
C ASP A 235 17.84 22.65 -14.33
N GLY A 236 19.16 22.46 -14.41
CA GLY A 236 20.18 23.41 -13.99
C GLY A 236 20.54 23.34 -12.51
N PHE A 237 19.91 22.46 -11.71
CA PHE A 237 20.21 22.26 -10.30
C PHE A 237 20.98 20.96 -10.06
N LEU A 238 21.91 20.96 -9.09
CA LEU A 238 22.69 19.77 -8.75
C LEU A 238 21.86 18.79 -7.94
N ASP A 239 21.48 17.68 -8.55
CA ASP A 239 20.80 16.55 -7.92
C ASP A 239 21.75 15.69 -7.09
N GLN A 240 21.19 14.73 -6.36
CA GLN A 240 21.95 13.78 -5.55
C GLN A 240 21.55 12.35 -5.88
N ALA A 241 22.53 11.51 -6.25
CA ALA A 241 22.35 10.08 -6.43
C ALA A 241 23.06 9.30 -5.32
N PHE A 242 22.39 8.24 -4.86
CA PHE A 242 22.86 7.35 -3.80
C PHE A 242 22.65 5.91 -4.26
N PHE A 243 23.68 5.08 -4.16
CA PHE A 243 23.50 3.64 -4.23
C PHE A 243 23.09 3.11 -2.85
N LYS A 244 22.10 2.21 -2.79
CA LYS A 244 21.59 1.69 -1.53
C LYS A 244 21.18 0.23 -1.62
N LYS A 245 21.48 -0.53 -0.57
CA LYS A 245 20.97 -1.90 -0.36
C LYS A 245 19.85 -1.87 0.69
N GLU A 246 18.70 -2.44 0.38
CA GLU A 246 17.52 -2.52 1.26
C GLU A 246 16.82 -3.87 1.08
N ASN A 247 16.52 -4.56 2.19
CA ASN A 247 15.72 -5.80 2.20
C ASN A 247 16.17 -6.88 1.20
N GLY A 248 17.49 -7.11 1.08
CA GLY A 248 18.06 -8.09 0.15
C GLY A 248 18.12 -7.64 -1.32
N THR A 249 17.57 -6.46 -1.64
CA THR A 249 17.68 -5.84 -2.97
C THR A 249 18.60 -4.63 -2.93
N SER A 250 18.95 -4.10 -4.09
CA SER A 250 19.68 -2.85 -4.18
C SER A 250 19.27 -2.03 -5.40
N GLY A 251 19.60 -0.74 -5.35
CA GLY A 251 19.24 0.21 -6.38
C GLY A 251 19.84 1.58 -6.15
N ILE A 252 19.47 2.50 -7.02
CA ILE A 252 19.88 3.91 -6.99
C ILE A 252 18.68 4.76 -6.60
N ILE A 253 18.91 5.70 -5.70
CA ILE A 253 17.97 6.75 -5.33
C ILE A 253 18.52 8.06 -5.88
N ILE A 254 17.77 8.70 -6.76
CA ILE A 254 18.09 10.03 -7.29
C ILE A 254 17.09 11.01 -6.68
N LYS A 255 17.60 12.03 -6.00
CA LYS A 255 16.80 13.13 -5.44
C LYS A 255 17.03 14.39 -6.28
N HIS A 256 15.97 14.85 -6.93
CA HIS A 256 15.99 16.10 -7.69
C HIS A 256 15.98 17.29 -6.74
N SER A 257 16.95 18.19 -6.88
CA SER A 257 17.14 19.27 -5.91
C SER A 257 16.09 20.37 -6.03
N ASN A 258 15.60 20.65 -7.24
CA ASN A 258 14.62 21.70 -7.49
C ASN A 258 13.21 21.29 -7.02
N THR A 259 12.75 20.09 -7.41
CA THR A 259 11.38 19.61 -7.15
C THR A 259 11.24 18.81 -5.87
N ASN A 260 12.34 18.36 -5.26
CA ASN A 260 12.39 17.32 -4.22
C ASN A 260 11.79 15.97 -4.64
N GLU A 261 11.61 15.73 -5.93
CA GLU A 261 11.23 14.43 -6.45
C GLU A 261 12.30 13.38 -6.09
N VAL A 262 11.84 12.16 -5.76
CA VAL A 262 12.71 11.04 -5.43
C VAL A 262 12.43 9.91 -6.41
N VAL A 263 13.37 9.69 -7.32
CA VAL A 263 13.34 8.58 -8.27
C VAL A 263 14.10 7.40 -7.68
N ARG A 264 13.48 6.22 -7.73
CA ARG A 264 14.07 4.97 -7.26
C ARG A 264 14.16 3.99 -8.40
N ILE A 265 15.38 3.62 -8.76
CA ILE A 265 15.70 2.69 -9.85
C ILE A 265 16.32 1.45 -9.22
N GLY A 266 15.82 0.27 -9.58
CA GLY A 266 16.21 -0.98 -8.92
C GLY A 266 15.23 -1.37 -7.81
N PHE A 267 15.75 -2.03 -6.77
CA PHE A 267 14.97 -2.54 -5.63
C PHE A 267 13.90 -3.59 -6.03
N GLY A 268 14.16 -4.40 -7.06
CA GLY A 268 13.23 -5.41 -7.56
C GLY A 268 11.98 -4.81 -8.19
N ARG A 269 12.08 -3.61 -8.76
CA ARG A 269 10.98 -2.93 -9.45
C ARG A 269 11.23 -2.90 -10.95
N SER A 270 10.16 -2.77 -11.71
CA SER A 270 10.27 -2.63 -13.15
C SER A 270 10.97 -1.32 -13.52
N PHE A 271 11.96 -1.42 -14.40
CA PHE A 271 12.70 -0.29 -14.92
C PHE A 271 13.09 -0.56 -16.38
N SER A 272 12.74 0.38 -17.27
CA SER A 272 12.87 0.18 -18.72
C SER A 272 12.12 -1.10 -19.16
N SER A 273 12.78 -2.00 -19.88
CA SER A 273 12.26 -3.30 -20.31
C SER A 273 12.42 -4.42 -19.27
N TRP A 274 13.01 -4.14 -18.09
CA TRP A 274 13.32 -5.17 -17.09
C TRP A 274 12.22 -5.17 -16.02
N PRO A 275 11.48 -6.27 -15.82
CA PRO A 275 10.36 -6.33 -14.88
C PRO A 275 10.82 -6.29 -13.40
N ASP A 276 11.98 -6.88 -13.10
CA ASP A 276 12.51 -7.02 -11.74
C ASP A 276 13.97 -6.53 -11.67
N PHE A 277 14.20 -5.25 -12.02
CA PHE A 277 15.55 -4.69 -12.02
C PHE A 277 16.08 -4.55 -10.57
N ASP A 278 17.28 -5.05 -10.32
CA ASP A 278 18.07 -4.78 -9.12
C ASP A 278 19.55 -4.53 -9.48
N CYS A 279 20.30 -3.98 -8.53
CA CYS A 279 21.71 -3.65 -8.71
C CYS A 279 22.64 -4.54 -7.85
N ASN A 280 22.21 -5.74 -7.45
CA ASN A 280 22.99 -6.60 -6.55
C ASN A 280 24.27 -7.11 -7.18
N TRP A 281 24.31 -7.13 -8.51
CA TRP A 281 25.45 -7.49 -9.35
C TRP A 281 26.47 -6.36 -9.51
N VAL A 282 26.13 -5.12 -9.16
CA VAL A 282 26.99 -3.94 -9.43
C VAL A 282 28.15 -3.88 -8.44
N ASP A 283 29.38 -3.91 -8.98
CA ASP A 283 30.62 -3.74 -8.22
C ASP A 283 31.12 -2.29 -8.26
N ASN A 284 30.89 -1.61 -9.38
CA ASN A 284 31.36 -0.25 -9.61
C ASN A 284 30.27 0.64 -10.21
N TRP A 285 30.33 1.93 -9.87
CA TRP A 285 29.44 2.93 -10.44
C TRP A 285 30.17 4.25 -10.63
N GLY A 286 29.67 5.06 -11.55
CA GLY A 286 30.35 6.28 -11.95
C GLY A 286 29.46 7.34 -12.54
N LEU A 287 30.04 8.53 -12.74
CA LEU A 287 29.43 9.65 -13.43
C LEU A 287 30.02 9.79 -14.83
N ILE A 288 29.16 9.77 -15.85
CA ILE A 288 29.49 10.11 -17.24
C ILE A 288 29.12 11.58 -17.47
N GLN A 289 30.08 12.38 -17.92
CA GLN A 289 29.84 13.77 -18.36
C GLN A 289 29.80 13.93 -19.88
N ASP A 290 30.19 12.88 -20.63
CA ASP A 290 30.17 12.88 -22.08
C ASP A 290 28.73 12.96 -22.61
N ASN A 291 28.57 13.55 -23.80
CA ASN A 291 27.28 13.72 -24.45
C ASN A 291 26.93 12.56 -25.39
N LYS A 292 27.73 11.50 -25.41
CA LYS A 292 27.57 10.33 -26.27
C LYS A 292 27.94 9.07 -25.51
N THR A 293 27.22 8.01 -25.82
CA THR A 293 27.50 6.64 -25.41
C THR A 293 27.08 5.70 -26.55
N TYR A 294 27.22 4.40 -26.37
CA TYR A 294 26.67 3.39 -27.27
C TYR A 294 25.72 2.46 -26.52
N GLU A 295 24.79 1.86 -27.27
CA GLU A 295 23.86 0.85 -26.80
C GLU A 295 24.03 -0.42 -27.62
N ILE A 296 24.13 -1.56 -26.95
CA ILE A 296 24.07 -2.86 -27.60
C ILE A 296 22.62 -3.20 -27.94
N THR A 297 22.41 -3.60 -29.19
CA THR A 297 21.11 -4.03 -29.72
C THR A 297 21.08 -5.55 -29.82
N PHE A 298 19.91 -6.14 -29.58
CA PHE A 298 19.70 -7.58 -29.57
C PHE A 298 18.65 -7.99 -30.60
N THR A 299 18.76 -9.21 -31.12
CA THR A 299 17.70 -9.88 -31.88
C THR A 299 16.54 -10.27 -30.96
N GLU A 300 15.41 -10.72 -31.52
CA GLU A 300 14.28 -11.25 -30.75
C GLU A 300 14.70 -12.48 -29.90
N ASP A 301 15.68 -13.24 -30.37
CA ASP A 301 16.23 -14.43 -29.70
C ASP A 301 17.29 -14.08 -28.62
N GLY A 302 17.62 -12.79 -28.46
CA GLY A 302 18.58 -12.32 -27.46
C GLY A 302 20.05 -12.31 -27.90
N ASP A 303 20.34 -12.60 -29.17
CA ASP A 303 21.69 -12.50 -29.72
C ASP A 303 22.09 -11.05 -29.99
N ILE A 304 23.38 -10.73 -29.83
CA ILE A 304 23.90 -9.39 -30.13
C ILE A 304 23.79 -9.11 -31.63
N LEU A 305 22.98 -8.13 -32.00
CA LEU A 305 22.78 -7.69 -33.39
C LEU A 305 23.83 -6.66 -33.81
N GLY A 306 24.32 -5.85 -32.86
CA GLY A 306 25.29 -4.79 -33.09
C GLY A 306 25.20 -3.70 -32.02
N SER A 307 25.80 -2.55 -32.29
CA SER A 307 25.74 -1.37 -31.42
C SER A 307 25.23 -0.15 -32.17
N ARG A 308 24.64 0.80 -31.43
CA ARG A 308 24.25 2.12 -31.95
C ARG A 308 24.72 3.24 -31.03
N ASP A 309 25.09 4.37 -31.62
CA ASP A 309 25.40 5.56 -30.84
C ASP A 309 24.13 6.16 -30.22
N VAL A 310 24.21 6.52 -28.94
CA VAL A 310 23.16 7.21 -28.19
C VAL A 310 23.70 8.55 -27.69
N ARG A 311 22.97 9.63 -28.01
CA ARG A 311 23.32 10.97 -27.52
C ARG A 311 22.70 11.21 -26.15
N LEU A 312 23.55 11.44 -25.15
CA LEU A 312 23.15 11.79 -23.79
C LEU A 312 22.74 13.26 -23.72
N GLN A 313 21.61 13.54 -23.08
CA GLN A 313 21.11 14.92 -22.89
C GLN A 313 21.77 15.60 -21.68
N ASN A 314 22.04 14.81 -20.63
CA ASN A 314 22.54 15.25 -19.33
C ASN A 314 23.62 14.28 -18.82
N PRO A 315 24.40 14.68 -17.80
CA PRO A 315 25.22 13.75 -17.02
C PRO A 315 24.46 12.49 -16.63
N SER A 316 25.11 11.34 -16.74
CA SER A 316 24.48 10.02 -16.60
C SER A 316 25.25 9.15 -15.61
N ILE A 317 24.61 8.10 -15.11
CA ILE A 317 25.21 7.18 -14.13
C ILE A 317 25.56 5.88 -14.84
N VAL A 318 26.83 5.47 -14.76
CA VAL A 318 27.25 4.15 -15.24
C VAL A 318 27.24 3.15 -14.11
N LEU A 319 26.82 1.91 -14.40
CA LEU A 319 26.90 0.76 -13.52
C LEU A 319 27.64 -0.35 -14.24
N GLY A 320 28.53 -1.03 -13.51
CA GLY A 320 29.30 -2.15 -14.03
C GLY A 320 29.63 -3.17 -12.94
N ALA A 321 30.01 -4.35 -13.40
CA ALA A 321 30.48 -5.44 -12.58
C ALA A 321 31.77 -5.99 -13.15
N ASP A 322 32.65 -6.51 -12.30
CA ASP A 322 33.93 -7.02 -12.77
C ASP A 322 33.69 -8.31 -13.57
N GLY A 323 34.01 -8.29 -14.86
CA GLY A 323 33.83 -9.44 -15.76
C GLY A 323 32.38 -9.69 -16.21
N ALA A 324 31.44 -8.82 -15.85
CA ALA A 324 30.08 -8.83 -16.36
C ALA A 324 29.75 -7.47 -16.98
N GLY A 325 28.94 -7.47 -18.05
CA GLY A 325 28.54 -6.25 -18.76
C GLY A 325 27.95 -5.19 -17.84
N GLY A 326 27.79 -3.99 -18.38
CA GLY A 326 27.31 -2.83 -17.63
C GLY A 326 26.17 -2.11 -18.34
N GLY A 327 25.89 -0.91 -17.88
CA GLY A 327 25.00 -0.02 -18.60
C GLY A 327 24.94 1.36 -18.00
N VAL A 328 24.22 2.23 -18.71
CA VAL A 328 24.07 3.63 -18.35
C VAL A 328 22.62 3.93 -18.01
N ILE A 329 22.41 4.55 -16.86
CA ILE A 329 21.16 5.21 -16.50
C ILE A 329 21.24 6.65 -16.94
N ALA A 330 20.42 7.01 -17.93
CA ALA A 330 20.38 8.34 -18.53
C ALA A 330 18.98 8.93 -18.44
N PHE A 331 18.88 10.25 -18.29
CA PHE A 331 17.61 10.97 -18.41
C PHE A 331 17.41 11.42 -19.86
N LEU A 332 16.47 10.79 -20.56
CA LEU A 332 16.19 11.05 -21.96
C LEU A 332 14.70 11.29 -22.15
N ASN A 333 14.35 12.40 -22.81
CA ASN A 333 12.96 12.74 -23.16
C ASN A 333 12.02 12.75 -21.94
N GLY A 334 12.49 13.31 -20.82
CA GLY A 334 11.70 13.49 -19.60
C GLY A 334 11.59 12.26 -18.69
N LYS A 335 12.36 11.19 -18.93
CA LYS A 335 12.39 10.01 -18.05
C LYS A 335 13.77 9.35 -17.97
N TYR A 336 14.03 8.67 -16.86
CA TYR A 336 15.20 7.79 -16.74
C TYR A 336 15.02 6.52 -17.56
N VAL A 337 16.06 6.13 -18.28
CA VAL A 337 16.13 4.93 -19.12
C VAL A 337 17.42 4.15 -18.87
N TRP A 338 17.37 2.85 -19.14
CA TRP A 338 18.55 1.98 -19.16
C TRP A 338 19.09 1.88 -20.58
N ILE A 339 20.40 2.07 -20.75
CA ILE A 339 21.14 1.88 -22.00
C ILE A 339 22.10 0.72 -21.78
N ASN A 340 21.88 -0.40 -22.46
CA ASN A 340 22.67 -1.61 -22.24
C ASN A 340 24.05 -1.52 -22.90
N GLN A 341 25.10 -1.91 -22.18
CA GLN A 341 26.47 -1.91 -22.67
C GLN A 341 27.13 -3.28 -22.43
N SER A 342 27.84 -3.80 -23.43
CA SER A 342 28.73 -4.96 -23.24
C SER A 342 30.15 -4.45 -22.99
N CYS A 343 30.87 -5.18 -22.13
CA CYS A 343 32.33 -5.10 -22.01
C CYS A 343 33.01 -5.76 -23.22
#